data_AF-A0A6V8F0Q9-F1
#
_entry.id   AF-A0A6V8F0Q9-F1
#
_cell.length_a   1.000
_cell.length_b   1.000
_cell.length_c   1.000
_cell.angle_alpha   90.00
_cell.angle_beta   90.00
_cell.angle_gamma   90.00
#
_symmetry.space_group_name_H-M   'P 1'
#
loop_
_entity.id
_entity.type
_entity.pdbx_description
1 polymer ?
#
loop_
_entity_poly.entity_id
_entity_poly.type
_entity_poly.pdbx_seq_one_letter_code
_entity_poly.pdbx_strand_id
1 'polypeptide(L)'
;MKIWNSNELIGKEVFDSTGNAIGWVDKTWNSWNDDYPGYFFGIKMNDYARNTYFRGANKLLPVYNDYIRTVGNTVTLTKTMDDLTKYWNKTVPCGPTTTCPVEELIEMPVYDKFHSRVGTFTTWVENNGTINNLGILLDPYICETWHLPNNTTFPIEPNHITTAKNTITLDQALHELKEYWQKTRKY
;
A
#
# COMPACT_ATOMS: atom_id res chain seq x y z
N MET A 1 -6.84 -1.66 -15.44
CA MET A 1 -7.00 -0.61 -16.49
C MET A 1 -5.70 0.20 -16.55
N LYS A 2 -5.22 0.66 -17.73
CA LYS A 2 -4.02 1.52 -17.75
C LYS A 2 -4.42 2.94 -17.37
N ILE A 3 -3.81 3.47 -16.31
CA ILE A 3 -3.97 4.86 -15.91
C ILE A 3 -2.70 5.59 -16.32
N TRP A 4 -2.83 6.57 -17.21
CA TRP A 4 -1.70 7.32 -17.76
C TRP A 4 -1.33 8.53 -16.90
N ASN A 5 -2.32 9.15 -16.26
CA ASN A 5 -2.14 10.27 -15.36
C ASN A 5 -2.91 10.00 -14.06
N SER A 6 -2.20 9.55 -13.02
CA SER A 6 -2.81 9.21 -11.73
C SER A 6 -3.32 10.45 -10.99
N ASN A 7 -2.69 11.61 -11.18
CA ASN A 7 -3.09 12.87 -10.53
C ASN A 7 -4.49 13.34 -10.95
N GLU A 8 -4.96 12.99 -12.16
CA GLU A 8 -6.32 13.31 -12.60
C GLU A 8 -7.40 12.63 -11.77
N LEU A 9 -7.06 11.56 -11.04
CA LEU A 9 -8.01 10.86 -10.20
C LEU A 9 -8.18 11.51 -8.82
N ILE A 10 -7.23 12.36 -8.38
CA ILE A 10 -7.31 13.04 -7.09
C ILE A 10 -8.59 13.88 -7.01
N GLY A 11 -9.31 13.74 -5.89
CA GLY A 11 -10.60 14.40 -5.64
C GLY A 11 -11.81 13.67 -6.24
N LYS A 12 -11.63 12.66 -7.10
CA LYS A 12 -12.77 11.87 -7.60
C LYS A 12 -13.36 11.01 -6.51
N GLU A 13 -14.69 10.95 -6.48
CA GLU A 13 -15.42 10.05 -5.60
C GLU A 13 -15.26 8.61 -6.08
N VAL A 14 -15.10 7.69 -5.11
CA VAL A 14 -14.84 6.27 -5.33
C VAL A 14 -16.03 5.46 -4.88
N PHE A 15 -16.46 4.54 -5.75
CA PHE A 15 -17.55 3.61 -5.52
C PHE A 15 -17.03 2.17 -5.55
N ASP A 16 -17.55 1.32 -4.67
CA ASP A 16 -17.24 -0.11 -4.70
C ASP A 16 -17.95 -0.81 -5.87
N SER A 17 -17.70 -2.10 -6.06
CA SER A 17 -18.30 -2.84 -7.17
C SER A 17 -19.83 -3.00 -7.11
N THR A 18 -20.46 -2.68 -5.98
CA THR A 18 -21.91 -2.70 -5.77
C THR A 18 -22.56 -1.32 -5.88
N GLY A 19 -21.77 -0.27 -6.07
CA GLY A 19 -22.25 1.11 -6.18
C GLY A 19 -22.34 1.87 -4.85
N ASN A 20 -21.72 1.36 -3.77
CA ASN A 20 -21.64 2.11 -2.52
C ASN A 20 -20.52 3.15 -2.59
N ALA A 21 -20.81 4.39 -2.18
CA ALA A 21 -19.79 5.43 -2.06
C ALA A 21 -18.84 5.11 -0.90
N ILE A 22 -17.54 5.06 -1.20
CA ILE A 22 -16.47 4.73 -0.24
C ILE A 22 -15.81 5.99 0.29
N GLY A 23 -15.61 6.99 -0.56
CA GLY A 23 -14.84 8.18 -0.25
C GLY A 23 -14.24 8.83 -1.48
N TRP A 24 -13.06 9.46 -1.34
CA TRP A 24 -12.39 10.19 -2.41
C TRP A 24 -10.94 9.79 -2.54
N VAL A 25 -10.42 9.83 -3.77
CA VAL A 25 -8.97 9.71 -4.00
C VAL A 25 -8.27 10.93 -3.38
N ASP A 26 -7.40 10.70 -2.42
CA ASP A 26 -6.65 11.75 -1.71
C ASP A 26 -5.27 11.99 -2.33
N LYS A 27 -4.55 10.90 -2.62
CA LYS A 27 -3.21 10.95 -3.21
C LYS A 27 -2.86 9.68 -3.97
N THR A 28 -1.73 9.73 -4.65
CA THR A 28 -1.21 8.65 -5.50
C THR A 28 0.22 8.32 -5.14
N TRP A 29 0.58 7.04 -5.23
CA TRP A 29 1.95 6.55 -5.09
C TRP A 29 2.36 5.79 -6.34
N ASN A 30 3.65 5.80 -6.66
CA ASN A 30 4.18 5.05 -7.80
C ASN A 30 4.38 3.59 -7.40
N SER A 31 4.00 2.67 -8.29
CA SER A 31 4.41 1.27 -8.14
C SER A 31 5.88 1.10 -8.48
N TRP A 32 6.51 0.07 -7.93
CA TRP A 32 7.86 -0.33 -8.33
C TRP A 32 7.89 -1.02 -9.70
N ASN A 33 6.73 -1.51 -10.15
CA ASN A 33 6.55 -2.23 -11.41
C ASN A 33 6.07 -1.25 -12.50
N ASP A 34 6.92 -1.07 -13.51
CA ASP A 34 6.67 -0.21 -14.67
C ASP A 34 5.77 -0.88 -15.72
N ASP A 35 5.67 -2.22 -15.70
CA ASP A 35 5.03 -3.03 -16.75
C ASP A 35 3.52 -3.20 -16.59
N TYR A 36 2.92 -2.58 -15.57
CA TYR A 36 1.48 -2.47 -15.24
C TYR A 36 1.11 -3.17 -13.93
N PRO A 37 0.18 -2.61 -13.13
CA PRO A 37 -0.41 -1.28 -13.22
C PRO A 37 0.27 -0.25 -12.28
N GLY A 38 1.05 0.69 -12.86
CA GLY A 38 2.06 1.54 -12.22
C GLY A 38 1.70 2.50 -11.07
N TYR A 39 0.51 2.42 -10.45
CA TYR A 39 0.12 3.33 -9.36
C TYR A 39 -0.71 2.66 -8.25
N PHE A 40 -0.57 3.23 -7.05
CA PHE A 40 -1.46 3.02 -5.91
C PHE A 40 -2.21 4.32 -5.62
N PHE A 41 -3.43 4.19 -5.10
CA PHE A 41 -4.31 5.31 -4.77
C PHE A 41 -4.71 5.26 -3.30
N GLY A 42 -4.48 6.35 -2.56
CA GLY A 42 -4.92 6.48 -1.18
C GLY A 42 -6.34 7.02 -1.15
N ILE A 43 -7.30 6.21 -0.69
CA ILE A 43 -8.70 6.61 -0.58
C ILE A 43 -8.97 7.15 0.82
N LYS A 44 -9.36 8.42 0.89
CA LYS A 44 -9.92 9.02 2.10
C LYS A 44 -11.37 8.58 2.21
N MET A 45 -11.62 7.66 3.15
CA MET A 45 -12.94 7.11 3.37
C MET A 45 -13.93 8.18 3.87
N ASN A 46 -15.19 8.08 3.44
CA ASN A 46 -16.28 8.84 4.02
C ASN A 46 -16.66 8.29 5.41
N ASP A 47 -17.45 9.06 6.18
CA ASP A 47 -17.78 8.70 7.56
C ASP A 47 -18.52 7.36 7.67
N TYR A 48 -19.40 7.06 6.72
CA TYR A 48 -20.14 5.79 6.72
C TYR A 48 -19.20 4.60 6.52
N ALA A 49 -18.39 4.63 5.46
CA ALA A 49 -17.44 3.57 5.15
C ALA A 49 -16.45 3.38 6.31
N ARG A 50 -15.90 4.49 6.81
CA ARG A 50 -14.96 4.49 7.94
C ARG A 50 -15.55 3.82 9.18
N ASN A 51 -16.75 4.22 9.58
CA ASN A 51 -17.35 3.79 10.84
C ASN A 51 -17.90 2.36 10.75
N THR A 52 -18.45 1.96 9.60
CA THR A 52 -19.03 0.63 9.39
C THR A 52 -17.96 -0.44 9.24
N TYR A 53 -16.88 -0.14 8.52
CA TYR A 53 -15.97 -1.16 8.00
C TYR A 53 -14.56 -1.10 8.61
N PHE A 54 -14.13 0.07 9.07
CA PHE A 54 -12.76 0.33 9.52
C PHE A 54 -12.71 0.88 10.95
N ARG A 55 -13.75 0.65 11.76
CA ARG A 55 -13.80 1.01 13.20
C ARG A 55 -13.45 2.47 13.51
N GLY A 56 -13.71 3.40 12.58
CA GLY A 56 -13.37 4.81 12.77
C GLY A 56 -11.94 5.19 12.38
N ALA A 57 -11.17 4.29 11.76
CA ALA A 57 -9.78 4.55 11.37
C ALA A 57 -9.65 5.71 10.38
N ASN A 58 -8.73 6.64 10.63
CA ASN A 58 -8.50 7.78 9.73
C ASN A 58 -7.36 7.53 8.72
N LYS A 59 -6.89 6.28 8.62
CA LYS A 59 -5.88 5.87 7.65
C LYS A 59 -6.48 5.85 6.24
N LEU A 60 -5.65 6.13 5.24
CA LEU A 60 -6.08 6.01 3.86
C LEU A 60 -6.17 4.54 3.47
N LEU A 61 -7.24 4.17 2.77
CA LEU A 61 -7.38 2.85 2.19
C LEU A 61 -6.58 2.80 0.88
N PRO A 62 -5.47 2.04 0.80
CA PRO A 62 -4.69 1.92 -0.41
C PRO A 62 -5.38 0.99 -1.40
N VAL A 63 -5.63 1.50 -2.59
CA VAL A 63 -6.25 0.79 -3.71
C VAL A 63 -5.22 0.64 -4.81
N TYR A 64 -4.96 -0.60 -5.22
CA TYR A 64 -4.11 -0.86 -6.36
C TYR A 64 -4.84 -0.55 -7.66
N ASN A 65 -4.14 -0.08 -8.68
CA ASN A 65 -4.77 0.26 -9.96
C ASN A 65 -5.53 -0.93 -10.61
N ASP A 66 -5.13 -2.18 -10.38
CA ASP A 66 -5.90 -3.35 -10.85
C ASP A 66 -7.32 -3.43 -10.28
N TYR A 67 -7.57 -2.74 -9.17
CA TYR A 67 -8.89 -2.70 -8.55
C TYR A 67 -9.79 -1.69 -9.21
N ILE A 68 -9.29 -0.84 -10.11
CA ILE A 68 -10.09 0.17 -10.80
C ILE A 68 -10.75 -0.48 -12.02
N ARG A 69 -12.09 -0.49 -12.00
CA ARG A 69 -12.95 -1.00 -13.08
C ARG A 69 -13.20 0.07 -14.13
N THR A 70 -13.69 1.25 -13.72
CA THR A 70 -13.94 2.37 -14.63
C THR A 70 -13.48 3.69 -14.03
N VAL A 71 -13.06 4.61 -14.91
CA VAL A 71 -12.72 5.99 -14.58
C VAL A 71 -13.58 6.92 -15.45
N GLY A 72 -14.40 7.75 -14.81
CA GLY A 72 -15.19 8.81 -15.43
C GLY A 72 -15.19 10.05 -14.54
N ASN A 73 -16.35 10.63 -14.26
CA ASN A 73 -16.48 11.64 -13.19
C ASN A 73 -16.18 11.05 -11.81
N THR A 74 -16.46 9.75 -11.65
CA THR A 74 -16.18 8.95 -10.46
C THR A 74 -15.24 7.79 -10.82
N VAL A 75 -14.68 7.15 -9.80
CA VAL A 75 -13.88 5.92 -9.93
C VAL A 75 -14.72 4.76 -9.40
N THR A 76 -14.85 3.67 -10.15
CA THR A 76 -15.51 2.45 -9.66
C THR A 76 -14.51 1.33 -9.49
N LEU A 77 -14.64 0.57 -8.40
CA LEU A 77 -13.76 -0.55 -8.09
C LEU A 77 -14.31 -1.88 -8.60
N THR A 78 -13.42 -2.84 -8.80
CA THR A 78 -13.75 -4.24 -9.09
C THR A 78 -14.12 -5.02 -7.83
N LYS A 79 -13.76 -4.50 -6.65
CA LYS A 79 -13.95 -5.11 -5.32
C LYS A 79 -15.08 -4.44 -4.54
N THR A 80 -15.72 -5.21 -3.66
CA THR A 80 -16.68 -4.71 -2.67
C THR A 80 -15.95 -4.15 -1.44
N MET A 81 -16.65 -3.36 -0.62
CA MET A 81 -16.12 -2.98 0.70
C MET A 81 -15.87 -4.18 1.62
N ASP A 82 -16.71 -5.21 1.56
CA ASP A 82 -16.51 -6.45 2.32
C ASP A 82 -15.23 -7.17 1.91
N ASP A 83 -14.87 -7.13 0.63
CA ASP A 83 -13.59 -7.70 0.19
C ASP A 83 -12.44 -6.86 0.71
N LEU A 84 -12.45 -5.55 0.47
CA LEU A 84 -11.36 -4.65 0.89
C LEU A 84 -11.09 -4.73 2.41
N THR A 85 -12.12 -4.91 3.22
CA THR A 85 -12.02 -4.94 4.69
C THR A 85 -11.56 -6.26 5.26
N LYS A 86 -11.85 -7.39 4.60
CA LYS A 86 -11.28 -8.71 4.98
C LYS A 86 -9.76 -8.67 5.01
N TYR A 87 -9.15 -7.80 4.22
CA TYR A 87 -7.70 -7.71 4.11
C TYR A 87 -7.11 -6.74 5.14
N TRP A 88 -7.77 -5.61 5.36
CA TRP A 88 -7.34 -4.61 6.34
C TRP A 88 -7.31 -5.15 7.77
N ASN A 89 -8.29 -6.00 8.10
CA ASN A 89 -8.41 -6.62 9.42
C ASN A 89 -7.49 -7.84 9.61
N LYS A 90 -6.54 -8.10 8.69
CA LYS A 90 -5.57 -9.18 8.85
C LYS A 90 -4.43 -8.77 9.78
N THR A 91 -3.82 -9.78 10.37
CA THR A 91 -2.56 -9.66 11.09
C THR A 91 -1.41 -10.20 10.25
N VAL A 92 -0.23 -9.62 10.38
CA VAL A 92 1.00 -10.10 9.75
C VAL A 92 2.05 -10.49 10.79
N PRO A 93 2.95 -11.44 10.48
CA PRO A 93 4.12 -11.71 11.29
C PRO A 93 4.97 -10.44 11.50
N CYS A 94 5.39 -10.22 12.75
CA CYS A 94 6.22 -9.10 13.19
C CYS A 94 7.42 -9.61 13.98
N GLY A 95 8.04 -10.69 13.50
CA GLY A 95 9.05 -11.46 14.21
C GLY A 95 8.59 -12.90 14.53
N PRO A 96 9.43 -13.69 15.22
CA PRO A 96 9.22 -15.14 15.34
C PRO A 96 7.95 -15.56 16.09
N THR A 97 7.48 -14.74 17.02
CA THR A 97 6.38 -15.08 17.94
C THR A 97 5.28 -14.04 18.00
N THR A 98 5.41 -12.94 17.25
CA THR A 98 4.52 -11.79 17.34
C THR A 98 3.80 -11.58 16.02
N THR A 99 2.50 -11.32 16.07
CA THR A 99 1.71 -10.84 14.93
C THR A 99 1.13 -9.47 15.27
N CYS A 100 1.01 -8.59 14.28
CA CYS A 100 0.42 -7.26 14.45
C CYS A 100 -0.72 -7.07 13.46
N PRO A 101 -1.81 -6.39 13.85
CA PRO A 101 -2.82 -5.91 12.90
C PRO A 101 -2.17 -4.99 11.87
N VAL A 102 -2.49 -5.20 10.58
CA VAL A 102 -1.91 -4.39 9.49
C VAL A 102 -2.20 -2.91 9.69
N GLU A 103 -3.40 -2.56 10.14
CA GLU A 103 -3.81 -1.18 10.42
C GLU A 103 -2.83 -0.44 11.36
N GLU A 104 -2.33 -1.12 12.40
CA GLU A 104 -1.41 -0.53 13.38
C GLU A 104 -0.05 -0.22 12.78
N LEU A 105 0.35 -0.99 11.77
CA LEU A 105 1.64 -0.83 11.08
C LEU A 105 1.63 0.34 10.09
N ILE A 106 0.45 0.78 9.64
CA ILE A 106 0.34 1.79 8.57
C ILE A 106 0.83 3.15 9.03
N GLU A 107 1.67 3.74 8.18
CA GLU A 107 2.42 4.97 8.44
C GLU A 107 3.55 4.81 9.46
N MET A 108 3.83 3.60 9.96
CA MET A 108 5.00 3.39 10.80
C MET A 108 6.30 3.55 10.01
N PRO A 109 7.34 4.11 10.65
CA PRO A 109 8.64 4.20 10.03
C PRO A 109 9.33 2.83 9.96
N VAL A 110 9.72 2.42 8.74
CA VAL A 110 10.54 1.23 8.44
C VAL A 110 12.04 1.55 8.41
N TYR A 111 12.83 0.67 9.02
CA TYR A 111 14.29 0.70 9.07
C TYR A 111 14.87 -0.66 8.65
N ASP A 112 16.10 -0.64 8.14
CA ASP A 112 16.85 -1.84 7.81
C ASP A 112 17.51 -2.44 9.06
N LYS A 113 18.19 -3.59 8.92
CA LYS A 113 18.85 -4.27 10.04
C LYS A 113 19.94 -3.44 10.74
N PHE A 114 20.46 -2.41 10.06
CA PHE A 114 21.47 -1.49 10.58
C PHE A 114 20.88 -0.15 11.04
N HIS A 115 19.54 -0.07 11.20
CA HIS A 115 18.83 1.15 11.60
C HIS A 115 18.94 2.31 10.60
N SER A 116 19.21 2.02 9.33
CA SER A 116 19.08 3.00 8.26
C SER A 116 17.62 3.18 7.89
N ARG A 117 17.18 4.43 7.71
CA ARG A 117 15.81 4.77 7.31
C ARG A 117 15.52 4.23 5.91
N VAL A 118 14.54 3.34 5.78
CA VAL A 118 14.14 2.77 4.47
C VAL A 118 12.94 3.50 3.89
N GLY A 119 11.94 3.80 4.73
CA GLY A 119 10.70 4.41 4.25
C GLY A 119 9.54 4.22 5.20
N THR A 120 8.33 4.51 4.74
CA THR A 120 7.12 4.43 5.55
C THR A 120 6.29 3.24 5.13
N PHE A 121 5.79 2.50 6.11
CA PHE A 121 4.98 1.33 5.84
C PHE A 121 3.63 1.73 5.26
N THR A 122 3.27 1.04 4.19
CA THR A 122 1.97 1.07 3.54
C THR A 122 1.53 -0.36 3.25
N THR A 123 0.29 -0.54 2.86
CA THR A 123 -0.20 -1.86 2.43
C THR A 123 -0.85 -1.72 1.06
N TRP A 124 -1.03 -2.83 0.38
CA TRP A 124 -2.07 -2.98 -0.62
C TRP A 124 -2.51 -4.43 -0.58
N VAL A 125 -3.65 -4.68 -1.20
CA VAL A 125 -4.16 -6.03 -1.33
C VAL A 125 -3.81 -6.50 -2.74
N GLU A 126 -3.43 -7.77 -2.88
CA GLU A 126 -3.28 -8.41 -4.19
C GLU A 126 -4.60 -8.99 -4.69
N ASN A 127 -4.74 -9.21 -5.99
CA ASN A 127 -6.00 -9.60 -6.63
C ASN A 127 -6.64 -10.89 -6.07
N ASN A 128 -5.83 -11.82 -5.58
CA ASN A 128 -6.23 -13.10 -4.99
C ASN A 128 -6.60 -13.02 -3.50
N GLY A 129 -6.47 -11.84 -2.87
CA GLY A 129 -6.82 -11.64 -1.47
C GLY A 129 -5.84 -12.23 -0.46
N THR A 130 -4.65 -12.67 -0.90
CA THR A 130 -3.53 -12.93 0.00
C THR A 130 -2.69 -11.66 0.17
N ILE A 131 -2.16 -11.48 1.39
CA ILE A 131 -1.15 -10.46 1.66
C ILE A 131 0.20 -11.16 1.43
N ASN A 132 0.58 -11.35 0.16
CA ASN A 132 1.89 -11.92 -0.15
C ASN A 132 2.97 -10.84 0.02
N ASN A 133 2.61 -9.59 -0.29
CA ASN A 133 3.48 -8.44 -0.14
C ASN A 133 2.83 -7.33 0.68
N LEU A 134 3.67 -6.68 1.47
CA LEU A 134 3.43 -5.42 2.16
C LEU A 134 4.11 -4.30 1.39
N GLY A 135 3.73 -3.07 1.66
CA GLY A 135 4.29 -1.91 0.97
C GLY A 135 5.26 -1.12 1.81
N ILE A 136 6.34 -0.68 1.18
CA ILE A 136 7.23 0.33 1.75
C ILE A 136 7.28 1.50 0.78
N LEU A 137 6.68 2.62 1.19
CA LEU A 137 6.87 3.91 0.52
C LEU A 137 8.30 4.37 0.82
N LEU A 138 9.18 4.32 -0.17
CA LEU A 138 10.60 4.61 0.03
C LEU A 138 10.81 6.04 0.53
N ASP A 139 11.84 6.18 1.36
CA ASP A 139 12.30 7.50 1.78
C ASP A 139 12.72 8.34 0.56
N PRO A 140 12.37 9.63 0.50
CA PRO A 140 12.71 10.49 -0.64
C PRO A 140 14.20 10.49 -0.99
N TYR A 141 15.07 10.41 0.01
CA TYR A 141 16.53 10.34 -0.22
C TYR A 141 16.93 9.08 -0.99
N ILE A 142 16.28 7.95 -0.71
CA ILE A 142 16.53 6.68 -1.42
C ILE A 142 16.00 6.78 -2.85
N CYS A 143 14.80 7.35 -3.05
CA CYS A 143 14.26 7.60 -4.38
C CYS A 143 15.24 8.43 -5.22
N GLU A 144 15.74 9.54 -4.68
CA GLU A 144 16.72 10.40 -5.34
C GLU A 144 18.02 9.66 -5.67
N THR A 145 18.59 8.96 -4.68
CA THR A 145 19.86 8.22 -4.82
C THR A 145 19.76 7.09 -5.84
N TRP A 146 18.57 6.49 -6.00
CA TRP A 146 18.35 5.39 -6.93
C TRP A 146 17.70 5.83 -8.24
N HIS A 147 17.53 7.14 -8.46
CA HIS A 147 16.89 7.72 -9.64
C HIS A 147 15.50 7.15 -9.91
N LEU A 148 14.72 6.98 -8.86
CA LEU A 148 13.34 6.55 -8.90
C LEU A 148 12.40 7.76 -8.80
N PRO A 149 11.15 7.66 -9.31
CA PRO A 149 10.14 8.64 -9.02
C PRO A 149 9.97 8.86 -7.51
N ASN A 150 9.63 10.08 -7.12
CA ASN A 150 9.23 10.33 -5.73
C ASN A 150 7.98 9.52 -5.39
N ASN A 151 7.80 9.19 -4.11
CA ASN A 151 6.68 8.38 -3.63
C ASN A 151 6.59 6.99 -4.29
N THR A 152 7.71 6.37 -4.65
CA THR A 152 7.72 4.98 -5.10
C THR A 152 7.56 4.03 -3.92
N THR A 153 6.63 3.11 -4.08
CA THR A 153 6.38 2.03 -3.13
C THR A 153 7.02 0.75 -3.66
N PHE A 154 7.67 -0.04 -2.79
CA PHE A 154 8.20 -1.37 -3.09
C PHE A 154 7.53 -2.47 -2.26
N PRO A 155 7.51 -3.72 -2.75
CA PRO A 155 6.93 -4.85 -2.06
C PRO A 155 7.92 -5.46 -1.08
N ILE A 156 7.43 -5.86 0.08
CA ILE A 156 8.22 -6.63 1.03
C ILE A 156 7.37 -7.77 1.56
N GLU A 157 7.92 -8.98 1.57
CA GLU A 157 7.23 -10.10 2.18
C GLU A 157 7.16 -9.93 3.71
N PRO A 158 6.05 -10.33 4.37
CA PRO A 158 5.92 -10.19 5.82
C PRO A 158 7.05 -10.83 6.63
N ASN A 159 7.67 -11.89 6.11
CA ASN A 159 8.75 -12.62 6.79
C ASN A 159 10.04 -11.79 6.98
N HIS A 160 10.20 -10.69 6.24
CA HIS A 160 11.32 -9.78 6.43
C HIS A 160 11.15 -8.87 7.65
N ILE A 161 9.95 -8.78 8.26
CA ILE A 161 9.73 -7.99 9.46
C ILE A 161 10.23 -8.75 10.69
N THR A 162 11.26 -8.22 11.34
CA THR A 162 11.84 -8.81 12.56
C THR A 162 11.19 -8.29 13.83
N THR A 163 10.75 -7.04 13.83
CA THR A 163 10.12 -6.40 14.98
C THR A 163 9.23 -5.26 14.52
N ALA A 164 8.07 -5.11 15.14
CA ALA A 164 7.22 -3.94 14.99
C ALA A 164 6.75 -3.47 16.37
N LYS A 165 7.13 -2.24 16.75
CA LYS A 165 6.67 -1.57 17.97
C LYS A 165 6.27 -0.13 17.63
N ASN A 166 7.19 0.82 17.82
CA ASN A 166 7.04 2.20 17.37
C ASN A 166 7.59 2.41 15.96
N THR A 167 8.41 1.45 15.52
CA THR A 167 9.06 1.39 14.22
C THR A 167 9.02 -0.06 13.75
N ILE A 168 9.20 -0.26 12.45
CA ILE A 168 9.34 -1.57 11.83
C ILE A 168 10.81 -1.77 11.47
N THR A 169 11.39 -2.91 11.83
CA THR A 169 12.77 -3.27 11.50
C THR A 169 12.80 -4.49 10.60
N LEU A 170 13.52 -4.39 9.48
CA LEU A 170 13.70 -5.47 8.53
C LEU A 170 14.93 -6.33 8.85
N ASP A 171 14.92 -7.58 8.40
CA ASP A 171 16.04 -8.54 8.55
C ASP A 171 17.20 -8.30 7.57
N GLN A 172 16.95 -7.49 6.53
CA GLN A 172 17.89 -7.15 5.48
C GLN A 172 18.45 -5.74 5.63
N ALA A 173 19.65 -5.53 5.09
CA ALA A 173 20.23 -4.20 4.88
C ALA A 173 19.67 -3.54 3.63
N LEU A 174 19.78 -2.21 3.54
CA LEU A 174 19.25 -1.45 2.40
C LEU A 174 19.82 -1.90 1.04
N HIS A 175 21.09 -2.31 0.96
CA HIS A 175 21.67 -2.81 -0.29
C HIS A 175 21.13 -4.20 -0.68
N GLU A 176 20.88 -5.08 0.30
CA GLU A 176 20.26 -6.39 0.08
C GLU A 176 18.81 -6.23 -0.39
N LEU A 177 18.07 -5.27 0.19
CA LEU A 177 16.72 -4.91 -0.25
C LEU A 177 16.71 -4.40 -1.69
N LYS A 178 17.69 -3.56 -2.06
CA LYS A 178 17.85 -3.08 -3.44
C LYS A 178 18.04 -4.24 -4.41
N GLU A 179 18.91 -5.18 -4.09
CA GLU A 179 19.16 -6.37 -4.93
C GLU A 179 17.94 -7.28 -5.01
N TYR A 180 17.25 -7.49 -3.89
CA TYR A 180 15.98 -8.23 -3.84
C TYR A 180 14.97 -7.61 -4.80
N TRP A 181 14.70 -6.30 -4.67
CA TRP A 181 13.73 -5.58 -5.50
C TRP A 181 14.11 -5.52 -6.99
N GLN A 182 15.40 -5.44 -7.31
CA GLN A 182 15.86 -5.53 -8.70
C GLN A 182 15.60 -6.90 -9.32
N LYS A 183 15.64 -7.98 -8.52
CA LYS A 183 15.29 -9.33 -8.98
C LYS A 183 13.78 -9.50 -9.13
N THR A 184 12.99 -8.96 -8.21
CA THR A 184 11.51 -9.03 -8.26
C THR A 184 10.90 -8.14 -9.35
N ARG A 185 11.58 -7.07 -9.78
CA ARG A 185 11.15 -6.19 -10.89
C ARG A 185 11.06 -6.87 -12.27
N LYS A 186 11.55 -8.10 -12.42
CA LYS A 186 11.49 -8.86 -13.69
C LYS A 186 10.22 -9.68 -13.88
N TYR A 187 9.26 -9.57 -12.96
CA TYR A 187 7.94 -10.22 -13.01
C TYR A 187 6.82 -9.17 -12.93
#